data_AF-A0A231H967-F1
#
_entry.id   AF-A0A231H967-F1
#
_cell.length_a   1.000
_cell.length_b   1.000
_cell.length_c   1.000
_cell.angle_alpha   90.00
_cell.angle_beta   90.00
_cell.angle_gamma   90.00
#
_symmetry.space_group_name_H-M   'P 1'
#
loop_
_entity.id
_entity.type
_entity.pdbx_description
1 polymer ?
#
loop_
_entity_poly.entity_id
_entity_poly.type
_entity_poly.pdbx_seq_one_letter_code
_entity_poly.pdbx_strand_id
1 'polypeptide(L)'
;MTVRERFDLPAVGDDSAIYGTPYQTPEGATVIPVTRPGGKFRRARPLGVFVIEDGNTGWHAVTDDTAIALLGIFVGLVATTLSLIAVVRNPPWPDVTIRIDRKER
;
A
#
# COMPACT_ATOMS: atom_id res chain seq x y z
N MET A 1 1.69 14.85 -41.80
CA MET A 1 2.75 13.94 -41.32
C MET A 1 3.36 14.56 -40.08
N THR A 2 3.14 13.96 -38.90
CA THR A 2 3.54 14.56 -37.61
C THR A 2 4.95 14.09 -37.21
N VAL A 3 5.67 14.87 -36.39
CA VAL A 3 7.03 14.53 -35.91
C VAL A 3 7.09 13.13 -35.27
N ARG A 4 5.97 12.66 -34.71
CA ARG A 4 5.80 11.32 -34.11
C ARG A 4 5.81 10.17 -35.11
N GLU A 5 5.50 10.42 -36.39
CA GLU A 5 5.58 9.38 -37.44
C GLU A 5 6.99 9.26 -37.99
N ARG A 6 7.82 10.31 -37.83
CA ARG A 6 9.20 10.33 -38.30
C ARG A 6 10.17 9.61 -37.37
N PHE A 7 9.86 9.62 -36.08
CA PHE A 7 10.57 8.88 -35.06
C PHE A 7 9.57 7.87 -34.53
N ASP A 8 9.75 6.59 -34.85
CA ASP A 8 8.94 5.44 -34.41
C ASP A 8 9.01 5.28 -32.88
N LEU A 9 8.48 6.26 -32.18
CA LEU A 9 8.50 6.35 -30.73
C LEU A 9 7.36 5.47 -30.23
N PRO A 10 7.65 4.51 -29.32
CA PRO A 10 6.60 3.67 -28.76
C PRO A 10 5.51 4.56 -28.19
N ALA A 11 4.25 4.18 -28.43
CA ALA A 11 3.11 4.87 -27.85
C ALA A 11 3.28 4.85 -26.33
N VAL A 12 3.74 5.98 -25.79
CA VAL A 12 3.82 6.24 -24.37
C VAL A 12 2.38 6.19 -23.89
N GLY A 13 1.95 5.05 -23.36
CA GLY A 13 0.60 4.92 -22.81
C GLY A 13 0.36 6.05 -21.82
N ASP A 14 -0.87 6.54 -21.71
CA ASP A 14 -1.25 7.64 -20.80
C ASP A 14 -0.90 7.36 -19.31
N ASP A 15 -0.41 6.15 -19.01
CA ASP A 15 0.01 5.65 -17.70
C ASP A 15 1.53 5.40 -17.56
N SER A 16 2.35 5.80 -18.54
CA SER A 16 3.81 5.67 -18.45
C SER A 16 4.37 6.59 -17.36
N ALA A 17 5.38 6.12 -16.62
CA ALA A 17 6.05 6.96 -15.63
C ALA A 17 6.89 8.06 -16.32
N ILE A 18 6.78 9.29 -15.84
CA ILE A 18 7.60 10.43 -16.27
C ILE A 18 8.85 10.47 -15.38
N TYR A 19 10.01 10.34 -16.00
CA TYR A 19 11.31 10.56 -15.38
C TYR A 19 11.63 12.05 -15.44
N GLY A 20 11.87 12.68 -14.29
CA GLY A 20 12.33 14.06 -14.21
C GLY A 20 13.83 14.17 -14.44
N THR A 21 14.32 15.41 -14.46
CA THR A 21 15.75 15.71 -14.66
C THR A 21 16.59 15.06 -13.55
N PRO A 22 17.55 14.18 -13.90
CA PRO A 22 18.50 13.65 -12.93
C PRO A 22 19.31 14.77 -12.30
N TYR A 23 19.53 14.72 -10.99
CA TYR A 23 20.44 15.62 -10.30
C TYR A 23 21.38 14.83 -9.39
N GLN A 24 22.59 15.36 -9.21
CA GLN A 24 23.58 14.77 -8.31
C GLN A 24 23.46 15.40 -6.91
N THR A 25 23.51 14.57 -5.88
CA THR A 25 23.67 15.03 -4.51
C THR A 25 25.14 15.38 -4.25
N PRO A 26 25.44 16.21 -3.23
CA PRO A 26 26.83 16.52 -2.85
C PRO A 26 27.66 15.27 -2.48
N GLU A 27 27.00 14.19 -2.10
CA GLU A 27 27.60 12.90 -1.72
C GLU A 27 27.93 12.03 -2.93
N GLY A 28 27.58 12.44 -4.16
CA GLY A 28 27.90 11.71 -5.40
C GLY A 28 26.78 10.82 -5.93
N ALA A 29 25.65 10.71 -5.22
CA ALA A 29 24.50 9.92 -5.67
C ALA A 29 23.71 10.65 -6.77
N THR A 30 23.32 9.94 -7.82
CA THR A 30 22.44 10.45 -8.87
C THR A 30 21.00 10.10 -8.56
N VAL A 31 20.15 11.11 -8.39
CA VAL A 31 18.73 10.95 -8.08
C VAL A 31 17.90 11.24 -9.33
N ILE A 32 17.06 10.28 -9.72
CA ILE A 32 16.13 10.39 -10.85
C ILE A 32 14.71 10.33 -10.30
N PRO A 33 13.99 11.48 -10.22
CA PRO A 33 12.63 11.51 -9.73
C PRO A 33 11.65 10.90 -10.73
N VAL A 34 10.68 10.14 -10.23
CA VAL A 34 9.70 9.44 -11.04
C VAL A 34 8.29 9.83 -10.62
N THR A 35 7.51 10.30 -11.58
CA THR A 35 6.15 10.80 -11.35
C THR A 35 5.17 10.10 -12.27
N ARG A 36 4.01 9.72 -11.75
CA ARG A 36 2.90 9.25 -12.58
C ARG A 36 2.17 10.46 -13.18
N PRO A 37 2.00 10.54 -14.50
CA PRO A 37 1.22 11.60 -15.11
C PRO A 37 -0.21 11.60 -14.56
N GLY A 38 -0.75 12.80 -14.41
CA GLY A 38 -2.17 12.97 -14.12
C GLY A 38 -3.01 12.76 -15.37
N GLY A 39 -4.14 12.06 -15.23
CA GLY A 39 -5.14 11.98 -16.30
C GLY A 39 -6.15 13.13 -16.23
N LYS A 40 -7.14 13.14 -17.13
CA LYS A 40 -8.21 14.15 -17.19
C LYS A 40 -8.91 14.44 -15.84
N PHE A 41 -8.97 13.44 -14.96
CA PHE A 41 -9.63 13.52 -13.65
C PHE A 41 -8.68 13.24 -12.46
N ARG A 42 -7.38 13.09 -12.69
CA ARG A 42 -6.41 12.71 -11.64
C ARG A 42 -5.23 13.67 -11.65
N ARG A 43 -4.82 14.14 -10.47
CA ARG A 43 -3.57 14.90 -10.33
C ARG A 43 -2.36 13.99 -10.55
N ALA A 44 -1.27 14.56 -11.07
CA ALA A 44 0.02 13.88 -11.10
C ALA A 44 0.42 13.48 -9.67
N ARG A 45 1.03 12.30 -9.53
CA ARG A 45 1.44 11.77 -8.22
C ARG A 45 2.90 11.35 -8.27
N PRO A 46 3.71 11.73 -7.27
CA PRO A 46 5.07 11.21 -7.16
C PRO A 46 5.00 9.70 -6.91
N LEU A 47 5.79 8.92 -7.65
CA LEU A 47 5.89 7.48 -7.48
C LEU A 47 7.08 7.10 -6.62
N GLY A 48 8.20 7.82 -6.79
CA GLY A 48 9.45 7.48 -6.14
C GLY A 48 10.63 8.19 -6.77
N VAL A 49 11.82 7.80 -6.31
CA VAL A 49 13.10 8.21 -6.87
C VAL A 49 13.96 6.97 -7.11
N PHE A 50 14.67 6.93 -8.23
CA PHE A 50 15.82 6.04 -8.39
C PHE A 50 17.05 6.76 -7.86
N VAL A 51 17.82 6.10 -7.01
CA VAL A 51 19.09 6.58 -6.49
C VAL A 51 20.18 5.67 -7.05
N ILE A 52 21.16 6.25 -7.73
CA ILE A 52 22.30 5.54 -8.30
C ILE A 52 23.55 6.02 -7.58
N GLU A 53 24.22 5.10 -6.88
CA GLU A 53 25.40 5.40 -6.07
C GLU A 53 26.41 4.24 -6.23
N ASP A 54 27.66 4.56 -6.57
CA ASP A 54 28.75 3.58 -6.73
C ASP A 54 28.42 2.37 -7.61
N GLY A 55 27.64 2.58 -8.68
CA GLY A 55 27.22 1.52 -9.60
C GLY A 55 26.06 0.65 -9.09
N ASN A 56 25.55 0.90 -7.88
CA ASN A 56 24.33 0.30 -7.35
C ASN A 56 23.13 1.18 -7.65
N THR A 57 21.98 0.56 -7.87
CA THR A 57 20.70 1.24 -8.09
C THR A 57 19.70 0.88 -7.00
N GLY A 58 19.15 1.90 -6.34
CA GLY A 58 18.11 1.79 -5.33
C GLY A 58 16.81 2.44 -5.80
N TRP A 59 15.68 1.78 -5.55
CA TRP A 59 14.36 2.36 -5.75
C TRP A 59 13.75 2.75 -4.41
N HIS A 60 13.38 4.02 -4.28
CA HIS A 60 12.67 4.52 -3.11
C HIS A 60 11.29 5.00 -3.52
N ALA A 61 10.27 4.22 -3.17
CA ALA A 61 8.89 4.57 -3.44
C ALA A 61 8.42 5.70 -2.51
N VAL A 62 7.54 6.56 -3.01
CA VAL A 62 6.77 7.47 -2.15
C VAL A 62 5.55 6.69 -1.66
N THR A 63 5.71 5.99 -0.53
CA THR A 63 4.63 5.32 0.17
C THR A 63 4.22 6.09 1.42
N ASP A 64 2.92 6.10 1.71
CA ASP A 64 2.42 6.56 3.01
C ASP A 64 2.37 5.37 3.96
N ASP A 65 3.53 5.06 4.55
CA ASP A 65 3.69 3.92 5.44
C ASP A 65 2.80 4.05 6.68
N THR A 66 2.47 5.29 7.08
CA THR A 66 1.57 5.57 8.20
C THR A 66 0.14 5.17 7.84
N ALA A 67 -0.34 5.55 6.67
CA ALA A 67 -1.66 5.13 6.21
C ALA A 67 -1.77 3.60 6.06
N ILE A 68 -0.72 2.95 5.55
CA ILE A 68 -0.66 1.48 5.44
C ILE A 68 -0.71 0.84 6.83
N ALA A 69 0.07 1.33 7.79
CA ALA A 69 0.08 0.83 9.16
C ALA A 69 -1.29 1.03 9.83
N LEU A 70 -1.88 2.22 9.70
CA LEU A 70 -3.21 2.52 10.24
C LEU A 70 -4.30 1.62 9.64
N LEU A 71 -4.22 1.31 8.34
CA LEU A 71 -5.14 0.36 7.71
C LEU A 71 -5.02 -1.03 8.32
N GLY A 72 -3.79 -1.53 8.52
CA GLY A 72 -3.54 -2.82 9.16
C GLY A 72 -4.08 -2.87 10.59
N ILE A 73 -3.83 -1.82 11.38
CA ILE A 73 -4.34 -1.69 12.75
C ILE A 73 -5.87 -1.66 12.75
N PHE A 74 -6.49 -0.90 11.84
CA PHE A 74 -7.94 -0.80 11.73
C PHE A 74 -8.58 -2.15 11.40
N VAL A 75 -8.03 -2.88 10.43
CA VAL A 75 -8.50 -4.23 10.08
C VAL A 75 -8.38 -5.18 11.28
N GLY A 76 -7.24 -5.17 11.99
CA GLY A 76 -7.04 -5.97 13.19
C GLY A 76 -8.02 -5.63 14.32
N LEU A 77 -8.29 -4.34 14.53
CA LEU A 77 -9.25 -3.87 15.52
C LEU A 77 -10.68 -4.32 15.19
N VAL A 78 -11.10 -4.18 13.93
CA VAL A 78 -12.42 -4.62 13.46
C VAL A 78 -12.57 -6.13 13.61
N ALA A 79 -11.57 -6.90 13.15
CA ALA A 79 -11.58 -8.36 13.26
C ALA A 79 -11.69 -8.83 14.72
N THR A 80 -10.89 -8.23 15.61
CA THR A 80 -10.92 -8.53 17.05
C THR A 80 -12.26 -8.19 17.67
N THR A 81 -12.83 -7.03 17.33
CA THR A 81 -14.14 -6.59 17.82
C THR A 81 -15.23 -7.56 17.41
N LEU A 82 -15.25 -7.96 16.12
CA LEU A 82 -16.22 -8.92 15.62
C LEU A 82 -16.06 -10.30 16.26
N SER A 83 -14.83 -10.75 16.47
CA SER A 83 -14.54 -12.01 17.17
C SER A 83 -15.05 -11.97 18.61
N LEU A 84 -14.84 -10.87 19.34
CA LEU A 84 -15.33 -10.71 20.70
C LEU A 84 -16.87 -10.69 20.74
N ILE A 85 -17.50 -9.96 19.81
CA ILE A 85 -18.97 -9.95 19.68
C ILE A 85 -19.51 -11.35 19.38
N ALA A 86 -18.84 -12.11 18.51
CA ALA A 86 -19.24 -13.47 18.19
C ALA A 86 -19.19 -14.37 19.42
N VAL A 87 -18.11 -14.30 20.20
CA VAL A 87 -17.96 -15.05 21.45
C VAL A 87 -19.00 -14.63 22.50
N VAL A 88 -19.35 -13.35 22.60
CA VAL A 88 -20.38 -12.89 23.54
C VAL A 88 -21.78 -13.34 23.10
N ARG A 89 -22.09 -13.32 21.80
CA ARG A 89 -23.40 -13.71 21.26
C ARG A 89 -23.64 -15.21 21.28
N ASN A 90 -22.65 -15.99 20.88
CA ASN A 90 -22.69 -17.45 20.87
C ASN A 90 -21.42 -17.93 21.56
N PRO A 91 -21.42 -17.96 22.90
CA PRO A 91 -20.30 -18.49 23.63
C PRO A 91 -19.97 -19.91 23.15
N PRO A 92 -18.69 -20.22 22.91
CA PRO A 92 -18.29 -21.51 22.37
C PRO A 92 -18.38 -22.65 23.40
N TRP A 93 -18.70 -22.35 24.65
CA TRP A 93 -18.85 -23.38 25.68
C TRP A 93 -20.22 -24.05 25.61
N PRO A 94 -20.27 -25.36 25.86
CA PRO A 94 -21.53 -26.10 25.91
C PRO A 94 -22.45 -25.54 27.00
N ASP A 95 -23.75 -25.52 26.72
CA ASP A 95 -24.77 -25.05 27.67
C ASP A 95 -24.84 -26.01 28.87
N VAL A 96 -24.34 -25.56 30.02
CA VAL A 96 -24.21 -26.41 31.22
C VAL A 96 -25.50 -26.30 32.03
N THR A 97 -26.38 -27.29 31.89
CA THR A 97 -27.54 -27.45 32.78
C THR A 97 -27.15 -28.31 33.99
N ILE A 98 -27.05 -27.72 35.18
CA ILE A 98 -26.78 -28.47 36.41
C ILE A 98 -28.10 -28.98 36.99
N ARG A 99 -28.30 -30.30 37.00
CA ARG A 99 -29.45 -30.95 37.64
C ARG A 99 -29.02 -31.51 38.99
N ILE A 100 -29.56 -30.96 40.07
CA ILE A 100 -29.29 -31.43 41.43
C ILE A 100 -30.42 -32.39 41.80
N ASP A 101 -30.11 -33.68 41.90
CA ASP A 101 -31.03 -34.67 42.45
C ASP A 101 -30.79 -34.82 43.96
N ARG A 102 -31.83 -34.59 44.76
CA ARG A 102 -31.76 -34.74 46.22
C ARG A 102 -32.15 -36.17 46.56
N LYS A 103 -31.17 -36.97 46.95
CA LYS A 103 -31.38 -38.33 47.46
C LYS A 103 -32.03 -38.27 48.85
N GLU A 104 -33.34 -38.48 48.93
CA GLU A 104 -34.03 -38.71 50.20
C GLU A 104 -33.62 -40.07 50.79
N ARG A 105 -33.42 -40.08 52.11
CA ARG A 105 -32.87 -41.17 52.90
C ARG A 105 -33.92 -41.67 53.87
#